data_AF-A0A1L5FA03-F1
#
_entry.id   AF-A0A1L5FA03-F1
#
_cell.length_a   1.000
_cell.length_b   1.000
_cell.length_c   1.000
_cell.angle_alpha   90.00
_cell.angle_beta   90.00
_cell.angle_gamma   90.00
#
_symmetry.space_group_name_H-M   'P 1'
#
loop_
_entity.id
_entity.type
_entity.pdbx_description
1 polymer ?
#
loop_
_entity_poly.entity_id
_entity_poly.type
_entity_poly.pdbx_seq_one_letter_code
_entity_poly.pdbx_strand_id
1 'polypeptide(L)'
;MDAQNCSVKTAMEKFLIGDLLTIYTVDSDIIIANSISLEEKNPVEAIFSIINIWECGQLKRDNFDIKILNSMGKDAGVLIAQGKNISRLKFNIDTTSVVTKLYPVKSMARAYI
;
A
#
# COMPACT_ATOMS: atom_id res chain seq x y z
N MET A 1 1.57 18.80 7.43
CA MET A 1 0.67 18.88 6.26
C MET A 1 -0.35 17.78 6.42
N ASP A 2 -1.62 18.15 6.37
CA ASP A 2 -2.68 17.32 6.91
C ASP A 2 -3.72 17.00 5.85
N ALA A 3 -4.13 15.74 5.81
CA ALA A 3 -5.19 15.26 4.96
C ALA A 3 -6.20 14.52 5.84
N GLN A 4 -7.40 15.07 5.96
CA GLN A 4 -8.46 14.51 6.79
C GLN A 4 -9.53 13.87 5.91
N ASN A 5 -10.02 12.70 6.32
CA ASN A 5 -11.11 11.95 5.70
C ASN A 5 -11.05 11.95 4.15
N CYS A 6 -9.91 11.53 3.62
CA CYS A 6 -9.65 11.58 2.19
C CYS A 6 -9.21 10.22 1.65
N SER A 7 -9.28 10.01 0.34
CA SER A 7 -8.78 8.80 -0.30
C SER A 7 -7.25 8.80 -0.35
N VAL A 8 -6.67 7.62 -0.62
CA VAL A 8 -5.22 7.46 -0.83
C VAL A 8 -4.71 8.41 -1.93
N LYS A 9 -5.47 8.55 -3.03
CA LYS A 9 -5.13 9.45 -4.14
C LYS A 9 -5.02 10.90 -3.67
N THR A 10 -6.06 11.40 -3.01
CA THR A 10 -6.10 12.78 -2.53
C THR A 10 -5.01 13.04 -1.47
N ALA A 11 -4.68 12.05 -0.64
CA ALA A 11 -3.54 12.15 0.27
C ALA A 11 -2.23 12.31 -0.53
N MET A 12 -1.94 11.44 -1.50
CA MET A 12 -0.73 11.52 -2.32
C MET A 12 -0.62 12.88 -3.06
N GLU A 13 -1.71 13.36 -3.66
CA GLU A 13 -1.75 14.67 -4.35
C GLU A 13 -1.44 15.83 -3.40
N LYS A 14 -1.88 15.75 -2.14
CA LYS A 14 -1.56 16.76 -1.14
C LYS A 14 -0.07 16.73 -0.78
N PHE A 15 0.52 15.56 -0.56
CA PHE A 15 1.92 15.47 -0.15
C PHE A 15 2.94 15.71 -1.27
N LEU A 16 2.51 15.62 -2.54
CA LEU A 16 3.26 16.15 -3.66
C LEU A 16 2.98 17.66 -3.78
N ILE A 17 3.97 18.50 -3.47
CA ILE A 17 3.81 19.95 -3.46
C ILE A 17 4.69 20.58 -4.57
N GLY A 18 4.22 21.69 -5.13
CA GLY A 18 5.01 22.53 -6.05
C GLY A 18 5.35 21.80 -7.35
N ASP A 19 6.61 21.92 -7.78
CA ASP A 19 7.09 21.37 -9.04
C ASP A 19 6.96 19.84 -9.13
N LEU A 20 6.85 19.15 -7.99
CA LEU A 20 6.65 17.71 -7.96
C LEU A 20 5.34 17.29 -8.63
N LEU A 21 4.27 18.10 -8.56
CA LEU A 21 3.00 17.82 -9.24
C LEU A 21 3.11 17.94 -10.77
N THR A 22 4.13 18.63 -11.27
CA THR A 22 4.37 18.77 -12.72
C THR A 22 5.18 17.61 -13.29
N ILE A 23 5.92 16.91 -12.43
CA ILE A 23 6.80 15.80 -12.80
C ILE A 23 6.11 14.47 -12.54
N TYR A 24 5.45 14.33 -11.39
CA TYR A 24 4.87 13.09 -10.91
C TYR A 24 3.36 13.09 -11.03
N THR A 25 2.83 11.95 -11.45
CA THR A 25 1.40 11.64 -11.51
C THR A 25 1.09 10.58 -10.45
N VAL A 26 -0.03 10.77 -9.76
CA VAL A 26 -0.46 9.85 -8.69
C VAL A 26 -1.87 9.35 -8.91
N ASP A 27 -2.10 8.08 -8.63
CA ASP A 27 -3.42 7.46 -8.77
C ASP A 27 -3.63 6.28 -7.82
N SER A 28 -4.88 5.96 -7.51
CA SER A 28 -5.23 4.85 -6.64
C SER A 28 -6.65 4.38 -6.90
N ASP A 29 -6.87 3.06 -6.84
CA ASP A 29 -8.19 2.42 -6.89
C ASP A 29 -8.79 2.18 -5.49
N ILE A 30 -8.03 2.51 -4.43
CA ILE A 30 -8.45 2.41 -3.04
C ILE A 30 -9.30 3.63 -2.67
N ILE A 31 -10.58 3.37 -2.39
CA ILE A 31 -11.59 4.39 -2.05
C ILE A 31 -11.82 4.56 -0.55
N ILE A 32 -11.14 3.77 0.30
CA ILE A 32 -11.24 3.88 1.76
C ILE A 32 -10.69 5.23 2.19
N ALA A 33 -11.47 5.95 2.99
CA ALA A 33 -11.06 7.24 3.52
C ALA A 33 -10.30 7.07 4.84
N ASN A 34 -9.20 7.79 5.00
CA ASN A 34 -8.49 7.90 6.28
C ASN A 34 -7.92 9.32 6.45
N SER A 35 -7.32 9.57 7.61
CA SER A 35 -6.67 10.84 7.95
C SER A 35 -5.20 10.63 8.28
N ILE A 36 -4.36 11.58 7.86
CA ILE A 36 -2.90 11.56 8.05
C ILE A 36 -2.40 12.98 8.28
N SER A 37 -1.51 13.14 9.26
CA SER A 37 -0.75 14.37 9.53
C SER A 37 0.73 14.04 9.53
N LEU A 38 1.49 14.63 8.61
CA LEU A 38 2.94 14.45 8.52
C LEU A 38 3.66 15.79 8.69
N GLU A 39 4.69 15.80 9.53
CA GLU A 39 5.57 16.95 9.75
C GLU A 39 6.97 16.61 9.26
N GLU A 40 7.58 17.53 8.49
CA GLU A 40 8.98 17.46 8.04
C GLU A 40 9.38 16.17 7.31
N LYS A 41 8.43 15.56 6.57
CA LYS A 41 8.67 14.35 5.77
C LYS A 41 8.97 14.68 4.32
N ASN A 42 9.97 14.01 3.75
CA ASN A 42 10.19 14.04 2.30
C ASN A 42 9.07 13.24 1.57
N PRO A 43 8.86 13.48 0.26
CA PRO A 43 7.76 12.85 -0.48
C PRO A 43 7.79 11.32 -0.47
N VAL A 44 8.98 10.71 -0.46
CA VAL A 44 9.13 9.24 -0.44
C VAL A 44 8.65 8.69 0.91
N GLU A 45 9.10 9.29 2.01
CA GLU A 45 8.64 8.91 3.35
C GLU A 45 7.14 9.15 3.53
N ALA A 46 6.60 10.21 2.91
CA ALA A 46 5.17 10.49 2.93
C ALA A 46 4.38 9.36 2.25
N ILE A 47 4.80 8.89 1.08
CA ILE A 47 4.15 7.77 0.37
C ILE A 47 4.15 6.49 1.23
N PHE A 48 5.28 6.12 1.83
CA PHE A 48 5.33 4.95 2.72
C PHE A 48 4.46 5.13 3.97
N SER A 49 4.38 6.35 4.52
CA SER A 49 3.49 6.64 5.65
C SER A 49 2.01 6.49 5.26
N ILE A 50 1.63 6.90 4.05
CA ILE A 50 0.27 6.70 3.52
C ILE A 50 -0.05 5.20 3.39
N ILE A 51 0.86 4.40 2.82
CA ILE A 51 0.65 2.93 2.71
C ILE A 51 0.45 2.31 4.10
N ASN A 52 1.27 2.72 5.08
CA ASN A 52 1.18 2.20 6.44
C ASN A 52 -0.13 2.60 7.14
N ILE A 53 -0.62 3.84 6.96
CA ILE A 53 -1.85 4.32 7.62
C ILE A 53 -3.11 3.73 7.01
N TRP A 54 -3.12 3.50 5.70
CA TRP A 54 -4.25 2.84 5.06
C TRP A 54 -4.20 1.31 5.23
N GLU A 55 -3.07 0.75 5.68
CA GLU A 55 -2.82 -0.68 5.88
C GLU A 55 -3.21 -1.55 4.66
N CYS A 56 -3.21 -0.94 3.47
CA CYS A 56 -3.65 -1.60 2.24
C CYS A 56 -2.94 -1.05 1.01
N GLY A 57 -3.03 -1.86 -0.06
CA GLY A 57 -2.49 -1.52 -1.36
C GLY A 57 -1.04 -1.94 -1.58
N GLN A 58 -0.67 -1.94 -2.84
CA GLN A 58 0.64 -2.28 -3.36
C GLN A 58 1.17 -1.10 -4.15
N LEU A 59 2.41 -0.70 -3.85
CA LEU A 59 3.08 0.39 -4.54
C LEU A 59 3.54 -0.06 -5.93
N LYS A 60 2.96 0.54 -6.97
CA LYS A 60 3.43 0.44 -8.35
C LYS A 60 4.11 1.75 -8.72
N ARG A 61 5.40 1.70 -9.02
CA ARG A 61 6.16 2.82 -9.57
C ARG A 61 6.54 2.53 -11.01
N ASP A 62 6.02 3.33 -11.93
CA ASP A 62 6.35 3.29 -13.35
C ASP A 62 6.96 4.63 -13.75
N ASN A 63 8.28 4.73 -13.62
CA ASN A 63 9.01 5.98 -13.75
C ASN A 63 8.45 7.11 -12.85
N PHE A 64 7.75 8.09 -13.42
CA PHE A 64 7.12 9.22 -12.72
C PHE A 64 5.64 8.98 -12.37
N ASP A 65 5.04 7.90 -12.88
CA ASP A 65 3.70 7.47 -12.51
C ASP A 65 3.76 6.60 -11.25
N ILE A 66 3.16 7.09 -10.17
CA ILE A 66 3.11 6.42 -8.87
C ILE A 66 1.67 6.00 -8.61
N LYS A 67 1.45 4.71 -8.32
CA LYS A 67 0.12 4.20 -7.98
C LYS A 67 0.16 3.36 -6.71
N ILE A 68 -0.89 3.48 -5.91
CA ILE A 68 -1.17 2.54 -4.82
C ILE A 68 -2.44 1.80 -5.22
N LEU A 69 -2.31 0.49 -5.47
CA LEU A 69 -3.40 -0.32 -6.02
C LEU A 69 -3.78 -1.45 -5.05
N ASN A 70 -5.06 -1.80 -4.94
CA ASN A 70 -5.51 -2.93 -4.12
C ASN A 70 -4.79 -4.25 -4.46
N SER A 71 -4.52 -4.48 -5.75
CA SER A 71 -3.78 -5.64 -6.22
C SER A 71 -2.99 -5.31 -7.50
N MET A 72 -1.75 -5.76 -7.57
CA MET A 72 -0.94 -5.74 -8.77
C MET A 72 -0.96 -7.08 -9.49
N GLY A 73 -0.98 -7.01 -10.82
CA GLY A 73 -1.04 -8.19 -11.67
C GLY A 73 -2.46 -8.47 -12.14
N LYS A 74 -2.55 -9.15 -13.27
CA LYS A 74 -3.79 -9.65 -13.85
C LYS A 74 -3.54 -11.08 -14.27
N ASP A 75 -4.61 -11.87 -14.35
CA ASP A 75 -4.51 -13.18 -14.99
C ASP A 75 -4.02 -12.99 -16.44
N ALA A 76 -2.88 -13.61 -16.75
CA ALA A 76 -2.27 -13.58 -18.06
C ALA A 76 -2.77 -14.74 -18.96
N GLY A 77 -3.59 -15.65 -18.42
CA GLY A 77 -4.04 -16.86 -19.13
C GLY A 77 -2.93 -17.91 -19.33
N VAL A 78 -1.81 -17.77 -18.62
CA VAL A 78 -0.62 -18.62 -18.77
C VAL A 78 -0.50 -19.58 -17.60
N LEU A 79 -0.49 -20.88 -17.89
CA LEU A 79 -0.15 -21.91 -16.90
C LEU A 79 1.36 -22.15 -16.86
N ILE A 80 1.98 -21.84 -15.73
CA ILE A 80 3.37 -22.21 -15.44
C ILE A 80 3.36 -23.50 -14.61
N ALA A 81 3.89 -24.58 -15.17
CA ALA A 81 3.96 -25.89 -14.52
C ALA A 81 5.31 -26.58 -14.76
N GLN A 82 5.81 -27.27 -13.74
CA GLN A 82 7.06 -28.01 -13.81
C GLN A 82 6.98 -29.11 -14.90
N GLY A 83 8.05 -29.29 -15.67
CA GLY A 83 8.08 -30.28 -16.76
C GLY A 83 7.39 -29.85 -18.05
N LYS A 84 6.80 -28.65 -18.10
CA LYS A 84 6.33 -27.99 -19.34
C LYS A 84 7.28 -26.87 -19.72
N ASN A 85 6.93 -25.64 -19.36
CA ASN A 85 7.56 -24.41 -19.84
C ASN A 85 8.70 -23.90 -18.94
N ILE A 86 9.08 -24.64 -17.89
CA ILE A 86 10.12 -24.25 -16.93
C ILE A 86 11.12 -25.38 -16.69
N SER A 87 12.40 -25.09 -16.93
CA SER A 87 13.50 -26.05 -16.79
C SER A 87 13.91 -26.27 -15.33
N ARG A 88 13.86 -25.23 -14.50
CA ARG A 88 14.13 -25.30 -13.06
C ARG A 88 13.24 -24.32 -12.33
N LEU A 89 12.85 -24.69 -11.13
CA LEU A 89 12.07 -23.84 -10.24
C LEU A 89 12.53 -24.09 -8.80
N LYS A 90 12.81 -23.01 -8.07
CA LYS A 90 13.27 -23.05 -6.68
C LYS A 90 12.19 -22.41 -5.83
N PHE A 91 11.67 -23.14 -4.85
CA PHE A 91 10.76 -22.61 -3.85
C PHE A 91 11.51 -22.38 -2.55
N ASN A 92 11.18 -21.29 -1.87
CA ASN A 92 11.48 -21.12 -0.46
C ASN A 92 10.12 -21.07 0.26
N ILE A 93 9.89 -22.00 1.18
CA ILE A 93 8.63 -22.10 1.93
C ILE A 93 8.97 -21.82 3.38
N ASP A 94 8.48 -20.70 3.89
CA ASP A 94 8.57 -20.32 5.29
C ASP A 94 7.20 -20.49 5.94
N THR A 95 7.12 -21.33 6.96
CA THR A 95 5.90 -21.62 7.72
C THR A 95 5.92 -21.03 9.13
N THR A 96 6.95 -20.25 9.47
CA THR A 96 7.18 -19.75 10.85
C THR A 96 6.05 -18.87 11.37
N SER A 97 5.37 -18.12 10.49
CA SER A 97 4.26 -17.22 10.85
C SER A 97 2.87 -17.80 10.57
N VAL A 98 2.74 -19.10 10.31
CA VAL A 98 1.44 -19.72 10.00
C VAL A 98 0.63 -19.84 11.29
N VAL A 99 -0.54 -19.20 11.30
CA VAL A 99 -1.49 -19.23 12.42
C VAL A 99 -2.77 -19.92 11.95
N THR A 100 -3.22 -20.95 12.67
CA THR A 100 -4.47 -21.68 12.36
C THR A 100 -5.70 -21.12 13.07
N LYS A 101 -5.49 -20.19 14.02
CA LYS A 101 -6.57 -19.54 14.78
C LYS A 101 -6.18 -18.15 15.25
N LEU A 102 -7.01 -17.15 14.93
CA LEU A 102 -6.87 -15.77 15.40
C LEU A 102 -7.99 -15.45 16.39
N TYR A 103 -7.65 -14.81 17.50
CA TYR A 103 -8.60 -14.35 18.52
C TYR A 103 -8.40 -12.85 18.78
N PRO A 104 -9.18 -11.98 18.12
CA PRO A 104 -9.09 -10.55 18.39
C PRO A 104 -9.67 -10.25 19.78
N VAL A 105 -8.91 -9.52 20.61
CA VAL A 105 -9.38 -8.98 21.89
C VAL A 105 -9.47 -7.46 21.79
N LYS A 106 -10.55 -6.86 22.32
CA LYS A 106 -10.64 -5.40 22.41
C LYS A 106 -9.81 -4.92 23.60
N SER A 107 -8.97 -3.91 23.41
CA SER A 107 -8.42 -3.14 24.52
C SER A 107 -9.46 -2.09 24.93
N MET A 108 -9.96 -2.15 26.17
CA MET A 108 -10.91 -1.18 26.70
C MET A 108 -10.11 -0.08 27.41
N ALA A 109 -9.98 1.09 26.79
CA ALA A 109 -9.42 2.26 27.45
C ALA A 109 -10.32 2.64 28.63
N ARG A 110 -9.74 2.70 29.82
CA ARG A 110 -10.43 2.95 31.09
C ARG A 110 -11.03 4.36 31.09
N ALA A 111 -12.35 4.47 31.11
CA ALA A 111 -13.03 5.73 31.41
C ALA A 111 -12.78 6.08 32.88
N TYR A 112 -12.05 7.17 33.14
CA TYR A 112 -12.07 7.82 34.44
C TYR A 112 -13.38 8.62 34.53
N ILE A 113 -14.17 8.33 35.57
CA ILE A 113 -15.34 9.10 36.00
C ILE A 113 -14.83 10.27 36.84
#